data_AF-A0A8T5BIR0-F1
#
_entry.id   AF-A0A8T5BIR0-F1
#
_cell.length_a   1.000
_cell.length_b   1.000
_cell.length_c   1.000
_cell.angle_alpha   90.00
_cell.angle_beta   90.00
_cell.angle_gamma   90.00
#
_symmetry.space_group_name_H-M   'P 1'
#
loop_
_entity.id
_entity.type
_entity.pdbx_description
1 polymer ?
#
loop_
_entity_poly.entity_id
_entity_poly.type
_entity_poly.pdbx_seq_one_letter_code
_entity_poly.pdbx_strand_id
1 'polypeptide(L)'
;MKLKIKDPTKQRKRLYEMPYHCRGNIMSAHLSTDLRNTYGVRALPVRKGDTIRVLRGDYKDYEGKILRVDRQKYKIYVDGITREKADGASVQVPIHPSKVEITKLNLDDKWRNKIIERKKQKEEEEPEEKNLEKGKNQKKEKRVTKPVEEKMEEEK
;
A
#
# COMPACT_ATOMS: atom_id res chain seq x y z
N MET A 1 -5.35 8.78 6.94
CA MET A 1 -5.98 9.17 8.23
C MET A 1 -5.34 8.35 9.34
N LYS A 2 -4.66 9.01 10.28
CA LYS A 2 -4.11 8.36 11.47
C LYS A 2 -5.30 8.13 12.42
N LEU A 3 -5.77 6.89 12.53
CA LEU A 3 -6.98 6.56 13.29
C LEU A 3 -6.55 5.86 14.58
N LYS A 4 -6.66 6.56 15.72
CA LYS A 4 -6.48 5.98 17.05
C LYS A 4 -7.81 5.40 17.54
N ILE A 5 -8.33 4.38 16.85
CA ILE A 5 -9.49 3.59 17.29
C ILE A 5 -8.95 2.20 17.62
N LYS A 6 -9.02 1.82 18.90
CA LYS A 6 -8.56 0.50 19.39
C LYS A 6 -9.64 -0.58 19.25
N ASP A 7 -10.92 -0.19 19.28
CA ASP A 7 -12.04 -1.12 19.28
C ASP A 7 -12.23 -1.81 17.91
N PRO A 8 -12.14 -3.15 17.83
CA PRO A 8 -12.28 -3.88 16.55
C PRO A 8 -13.65 -3.67 15.90
N THR A 9 -14.70 -3.57 16.70
CA THR A 9 -16.08 -3.39 16.23
C THR A 9 -16.24 -2.06 15.48
N LYS A 10 -15.69 -0.97 16.04
CA LYS A 10 -15.70 0.35 15.41
C LYS A 10 -14.85 0.37 14.13
N GLN A 11 -13.72 -0.33 14.13
CA GLN A 11 -12.88 -0.47 12.95
C GLN A 11 -13.57 -1.22 11.81
N ARG A 12 -14.28 -2.32 12.11
CA ARG A 12 -15.05 -3.09 11.13
C ARG A 12 -16.23 -2.27 10.58
N LYS A 13 -17.02 -1.65 11.45
CA LYS A 13 -18.17 -0.80 11.06
C LYS A 13 -17.75 0.28 10.07
N ARG A 14 -16.63 0.96 10.34
CA ARG A 14 -16.07 1.98 9.44
C ARG A 14 -15.75 1.47 8.04
N LEU A 15 -15.21 0.26 7.91
CA LEU A 15 -14.87 -0.32 6.60
C LEU A 15 -16.13 -0.56 5.74
N TYR A 16 -17.20 -1.04 6.38
CA TYR A 16 -18.48 -1.30 5.72
C TYR A 16 -19.18 -0.01 5.30
N GLU A 17 -19.22 0.99 6.19
CA GLU A 17 -19.92 2.27 5.98
C GLU A 17 -19.11 3.30 5.18
N MET A 18 -17.88 2.98 4.76
CA MET A 18 -16.99 3.99 4.21
C MET A 18 -17.52 4.64 2.91
N PRO A 19 -17.42 5.98 2.76
CA PRO A 19 -17.80 6.68 1.53
C PRO A 19 -17.00 6.24 0.31
N TYR A 20 -17.61 6.29 -0.87
CA TYR A 20 -17.04 5.75 -2.11
C TYR A 20 -15.69 6.35 -2.51
N HIS A 21 -15.51 7.66 -2.33
CA HIS A 21 -14.26 8.37 -2.67
C HIS A 21 -13.07 7.92 -1.79
N CYS A 22 -13.33 7.54 -0.54
CA CYS A 22 -12.30 7.03 0.38
C CYS A 22 -11.87 5.60 0.03
N ARG A 23 -12.74 4.80 -0.61
CA ARG A 23 -12.49 3.36 -0.86
C ARG A 23 -11.30 3.10 -1.76
N GLY A 24 -11.00 4.04 -2.66
CA GLY A 24 -9.83 3.94 -3.55
C GLY A 24 -8.50 3.85 -2.80
N ASN A 25 -8.38 4.50 -1.63
CA ASN A 25 -7.15 4.45 -0.85
C ASN A 25 -6.91 3.06 -0.23
N ILE A 26 -7.99 2.39 0.20
CA ILE A 26 -7.93 1.02 0.74
C ILE A 26 -7.64 0.02 -0.37
N MET A 27 -8.17 0.25 -1.57
CA MET A 27 -7.94 -0.59 -2.75
C MET A 27 -6.62 -0.25 -3.46
N SER A 28 -5.54 -0.23 -2.69
CA SER A 28 -4.18 -0.09 -3.23
C SER A 28 -3.51 -1.45 -3.41
N ALA A 29 -2.69 -1.56 -4.45
CA ALA A 29 -1.87 -2.73 -4.75
C ALA A 29 -0.39 -2.33 -4.78
N HIS A 30 0.46 -3.32 -4.53
CA HIS A 30 1.90 -3.13 -4.59
C HIS A 30 2.36 -2.96 -6.03
N LEU A 31 3.36 -2.10 -6.27
CA LEU A 31 4.03 -2.02 -7.57
C LEU A 31 5.08 -3.12 -7.69
N SER A 32 5.40 -3.53 -8.91
CA SER A 32 6.58 -4.38 -9.20
C SER A 32 7.87 -3.70 -8.76
N THR A 33 8.92 -4.49 -8.53
CA THR A 33 10.25 -3.96 -8.17
C THR A 33 10.75 -2.92 -9.17
N ASP A 34 10.55 -3.15 -10.46
CA ASP A 34 11.02 -2.25 -11.51
C ASP A 34 10.30 -0.90 -11.43
N LEU A 35 8.97 -0.93 -11.32
CA LEU A 35 8.16 0.28 -11.17
C LEU A 35 8.45 1.02 -9.86
N ARG A 36 8.75 0.30 -8.77
CA ARG A 36 9.15 0.93 -7.50
C ARG A 36 10.45 1.71 -7.67
N ASN A 37 11.43 1.14 -8.36
CA ASN A 37 12.71 1.80 -8.61
C ASN A 37 12.54 3.04 -9.51
N THR A 38 11.70 2.96 -10.54
CA THR A 38 11.46 4.08 -11.46
C THR A 38 10.70 5.24 -10.78
N TYR A 39 9.61 4.93 -10.08
CA TYR A 39 8.70 5.96 -9.55
C TYR A 39 8.96 6.32 -8.09
N GLY A 40 9.72 5.51 -7.35
CA GLY A 40 10.01 5.74 -5.92
C GLY A 40 8.74 5.69 -5.06
N VAL A 41 7.82 4.77 -5.35
CA VAL A 41 6.56 4.61 -4.60
C VAL A 41 6.27 3.14 -4.34
N ARG A 42 5.91 2.77 -3.11
CA ARG A 42 5.62 1.37 -2.76
C ARG A 42 4.32 0.80 -3.34
N ALA A 43 3.25 1.60 -3.38
CA ALA A 43 1.90 1.13 -3.73
C ALA A 43 1.00 2.26 -4.29
N LEU A 44 0.10 1.88 -5.21
CA LEU A 44 -0.86 2.80 -5.84
C LEU A 44 -2.29 2.23 -5.83
N PRO A 45 -3.32 3.10 -5.84
CA PRO A 45 -4.70 2.67 -6.09
C PRO A 45 -4.84 2.03 -7.47
N VAL A 46 -5.48 0.86 -7.51
CA VAL A 46 -5.74 0.12 -8.76
C VAL A 46 -6.75 0.85 -9.64
N ARG A 47 -6.53 0.83 -10.96
CA ARG A 47 -7.44 1.39 -11.96
C ARG A 47 -7.70 0.39 -13.09
N LYS A 48 -8.79 0.65 -13.82
CA LYS A 48 -9.08 -0.06 -15.07
C LYS A 48 -7.94 0.18 -16.06
N GLY A 49 -7.49 -0.86 -16.74
CA GLY A 49 -6.40 -0.80 -17.72
C GLY A 49 -5.00 -0.98 -17.14
N ASP A 50 -4.81 -1.00 -15.81
CA ASP A 50 -3.54 -1.45 -15.23
C ASP A 50 -3.32 -2.93 -15.56
N THR A 51 -2.06 -3.31 -15.84
CA THR A 51 -1.67 -4.72 -15.96
C THR A 51 -1.13 -5.19 -14.62
N ILE A 52 -1.57 -6.37 -14.23
CA ILE A 52 -1.31 -6.92 -12.92
C ILE A 52 -0.86 -8.37 -13.00
N ARG A 53 -0.14 -8.80 -11.96
CA ARG A 53 0.22 -10.19 -11.68
C ARG A 53 -0.38 -10.61 -10.34
N VAL A 54 -1.00 -11.79 -10.29
CA VAL A 54 -1.59 -12.33 -9.06
C VAL A 54 -0.52 -13.05 -8.24
N LEU A 55 -0.38 -12.70 -6.96
CA LEU A 55 0.64 -13.28 -6.07
C LEU A 55 0.14 -14.45 -5.23
N ARG A 56 -1.18 -14.51 -4.95
CA ARG A 56 -1.76 -15.48 -3.99
C ARG A 56 -3.11 -16.01 -4.47
N GLY A 57 -3.35 -17.30 -4.21
CA GLY A 57 -4.57 -18.04 -4.55
C GLY A 57 -4.37 -18.95 -5.76
N ASP A 58 -5.48 -19.47 -6.30
CA ASP A 58 -5.45 -20.48 -7.37
C ASP A 58 -4.84 -19.95 -8.68
N TYR A 59 -5.08 -18.67 -8.97
CA TYR A 59 -4.57 -17.99 -10.17
C TYR A 59 -3.20 -17.35 -9.95
N LYS A 60 -2.33 -17.95 -9.14
CA LYS A 60 -1.00 -17.43 -8.85
C LYS A 60 -0.16 -17.31 -10.14
N ASP A 61 0.64 -16.25 -10.23
CA ASP A 61 1.54 -15.93 -11.35
C ASP A 61 0.84 -15.64 -12.68
N TYR A 62 -0.50 -15.62 -12.68
CA TYR A 62 -1.29 -15.16 -13.81
C TYR A 62 -1.16 -13.65 -13.99
N GLU A 63 -0.92 -13.22 -15.24
CA GLU A 63 -0.87 -11.82 -15.63
C GLU A 63 -2.06 -11.43 -16.49
N GLY A 64 -2.67 -10.28 -16.21
CA GLY A 64 -3.82 -9.81 -16.96
C GLY A 64 -4.11 -8.33 -16.75
N LYS A 65 -4.95 -7.77 -17.60
CA LYS A 65 -5.42 -6.38 -17.48
C LYS A 65 -6.64 -6.30 -16.56
N ILE A 66 -6.75 -5.23 -15.78
CA ILE A 66 -7.95 -4.98 -14.98
C ILE A 66 -9.09 -4.49 -15.89
N LEU A 67 -10.17 -5.27 -15.97
CA LEU A 67 -11.38 -4.93 -16.73
C LEU A 67 -12.28 -3.96 -15.97
N ARG A 68 -12.55 -4.27 -14.69
CA ARG A 68 -13.41 -3.45 -13.82
C ARG A 68 -12.94 -3.50 -12.37
N VAL A 69 -13.16 -2.39 -11.68
CA VAL A 69 -12.88 -2.23 -10.25
C VAL A 69 -14.19 -1.98 -9.53
N ASP A 70 -14.60 -2.92 -8.69
CA ASP A 70 -15.79 -2.80 -7.85
C ASP A 70 -15.39 -2.34 -6.46
N ARG A 71 -15.60 -1.04 -6.20
CA ARG A 71 -15.31 -0.43 -4.89
C ARG A 71 -16.39 -0.73 -3.85
N GLN A 72 -17.58 -1.18 -4.26
CA GLN A 72 -18.61 -1.55 -3.30
C GLN A 72 -18.21 -2.85 -2.58
N LYS A 73 -17.73 -3.83 -3.35
CA LYS A 73 -17.30 -5.15 -2.85
C LYS A 73 -15.82 -5.25 -2.51
N TYR A 74 -15.03 -4.20 -2.76
CA TYR A 74 -13.57 -4.19 -2.63
C TYR A 74 -12.89 -5.28 -3.47
N LYS A 75 -13.39 -5.51 -4.69
CA LYS A 75 -12.89 -6.52 -5.61
C LYS A 75 -12.49 -5.93 -6.95
N ILE A 76 -11.54 -6.58 -7.59
CA ILE A 76 -11.11 -6.33 -8.96
C ILE A 76 -11.43 -7.55 -9.82
N TYR A 77 -11.70 -7.29 -11.09
CA TYR A 77 -11.94 -8.33 -12.09
C TYR A 77 -10.89 -8.17 -13.18
N VAL A 78 -10.23 -9.28 -13.47
CA VAL A 78 -9.07 -9.36 -14.35
C VAL A 78 -9.48 -10.07 -15.62
N ASP A 79 -8.92 -9.61 -16.73
CA ASP A 79 -9.08 -10.29 -18.00
C ASP A 79 -8.46 -11.69 -17.96
N GLY A 80 -9.13 -12.66 -18.57
CA GLY A 80 -8.75 -14.07 -18.60
C GLY A 80 -8.83 -14.86 -17.27
N ILE A 81 -9.15 -14.21 -16.15
CA ILE A 81 -9.49 -14.92 -14.90
C ILE A 81 -11.01 -15.14 -14.85
N THR A 82 -11.44 -16.24 -15.46
CA THR A 82 -12.84 -16.65 -15.54
C THR A 82 -13.05 -18.06 -15.01
N ARG A 83 -14.26 -18.34 -14.54
CA ARG A 83 -14.76 -19.69 -14.25
C ARG A 83 -15.98 -19.98 -15.11
N GLU A 84 -16.14 -21.22 -15.51
CA GLU A 84 -17.33 -21.67 -16.24
C GLU A 84 -18.47 -21.95 -15.27
N LYS A 85 -19.70 -21.60 -15.69
CA LYS A 85 -20.93 -22.02 -15.02
C LYS A 85 -21.40 -23.36 -15.59
N ALA A 86 -22.34 -24.02 -14.90
CA ALA A 86 -23.01 -25.22 -15.41
C ALA A 86 -23.68 -24.99 -16.78
N ASP A 87 -24.16 -23.77 -17.03
CA ASP A 87 -24.77 -23.37 -18.31
C ASP A 87 -23.74 -23.12 -19.43
N GLY A 88 -22.44 -23.33 -19.19
CA GLY A 88 -21.34 -23.06 -20.13
C GLY A 88 -20.90 -21.60 -20.24
N ALA A 89 -21.63 -20.66 -19.64
CA ALA A 89 -21.25 -19.24 -19.64
C ALA A 89 -20.04 -18.95 -18.73
N SER A 90 -19.06 -18.19 -19.24
CA SER A 90 -17.89 -17.76 -18.47
C SER A 90 -18.19 -16.57 -17.55
N VAL A 91 -17.84 -16.64 -16.28
CA VAL A 91 -17.96 -15.54 -15.31
C VAL A 91 -16.61 -15.20 -14.70
N GLN A 92 -16.33 -13.90 -14.65
CA GLN A 92 -15.09 -13.38 -14.09
C GLN A 92 -15.00 -13.63 -12.58
N VAL A 93 -13.84 -14.09 -12.13
CA VAL A 93 -13.60 -14.35 -10.70
C VAL A 93 -13.17 -13.06 -9.99
N PRO A 94 -13.79 -12.71 -8.85
CA PRO A 94 -13.42 -11.51 -8.12
C PRO A 94 -12.14 -11.73 -7.29
N ILE A 95 -11.17 -10.83 -7.46
CA ILE A 95 -9.89 -10.86 -6.71
C ILE A 95 -9.80 -9.65 -5.79
N HIS A 96 -9.13 -9.78 -4.66
CA HIS A 96 -8.83 -8.65 -3.77
C HIS A 96 -7.51 -7.98 -4.21
N PRO A 97 -7.42 -6.64 -4.31
CA PRO A 97 -6.24 -5.96 -4.84
C PRO A 97 -4.95 -6.22 -4.03
N SER A 98 -5.05 -6.49 -2.73
CA SER A 98 -3.85 -6.84 -1.92
C SER A 98 -3.21 -8.18 -2.26
N LYS A 99 -3.90 -9.05 -3.02
CA LYS A 99 -3.32 -10.32 -3.51
C LYS A 99 -2.55 -10.16 -4.83
N VAL A 100 -2.37 -8.92 -5.28
CA VAL A 100 -1.97 -8.59 -6.64
C VAL A 100 -0.84 -7.55 -6.62
N GLU A 101 0.03 -7.65 -7.60
CA GLU A 101 1.10 -6.71 -7.90
C GLU A 101 0.85 -6.05 -9.26
N ILE A 102 1.06 -4.74 -9.38
CA ILE A 102 0.94 -4.00 -10.63
C ILE A 102 2.26 -4.13 -11.38
N THR A 103 2.22 -4.66 -12.60
CA THR A 103 3.38 -4.82 -13.49
C THR A 103 3.50 -3.67 -14.48
N LYS A 104 2.38 -3.15 -14.98
CA LYS A 104 2.35 -1.97 -15.87
C LYS A 104 1.24 -1.01 -15.44
N LEU A 105 1.59 0.26 -15.32
CA LEU A 105 0.65 1.32 -14.98
C LEU A 105 0.00 1.89 -16.24
N ASN A 106 -1.30 2.18 -16.14
CA ASN A 106 -1.93 3.09 -17.09
C ASN A 106 -1.73 4.54 -16.63
N LEU A 107 -1.08 5.38 -17.45
CA LEU A 107 -0.77 6.79 -17.18
C LEU A 107 -1.54 7.79 -18.06
N ASP A 108 -2.65 7.37 -18.69
CA ASP A 108 -3.49 8.25 -19.53
C ASP A 108 -3.99 9.51 -18.79
N ASP A 109 -4.09 9.43 -17.46
CA ASP A 109 -4.70 10.45 -16.63
C ASP A 109 -3.66 11.31 -15.89
N LYS A 110 -3.71 12.63 -16.13
CA LYS A 110 -2.94 13.68 -15.45
C LYS A 110 -3.05 13.60 -13.92
N TRP A 111 -4.21 13.27 -13.37
CA TRP A 111 -4.37 13.17 -11.91
C TRP A 111 -3.58 12.00 -11.31
N ARG A 112 -3.33 10.93 -12.08
CA ARG A 112 -2.53 9.80 -11.60
C ARG A 112 -1.06 10.18 -11.47
N ASN A 113 -0.52 10.91 -12.44
CA ASN A 113 0.87 11.39 -12.41
C ASN A 113 1.08 12.32 -11.22
N LYS A 114 0.15 13.26 -10.97
CA LYS A 114 0.18 14.12 -9.78
C LYS A 114 0.17 13.33 -8.46
N ILE A 115 -0.54 12.21 -8.39
CA ILE A 115 -0.55 11.34 -7.20
C ILE A 115 0.81 10.66 -7.00
N ILE A 116 1.43 10.21 -8.09
CA ILE A 116 2.75 9.56 -8.07
C ILE A 116 3.80 10.56 -7.60
N GLU A 117 3.85 11.75 -8.20
CA GLU A 117 4.78 12.84 -7.83
C GLU A 117 4.63 13.21 -6.34
N ARG A 118 3.40 13.43 -5.87
CA ARG A 118 3.13 13.73 -4.46
C ARG A 118 3.55 12.61 -3.52
N LYS A 119 3.39 11.35 -3.92
CA LYS A 119 3.80 10.20 -3.09
C LYS A 119 5.31 10.04 -3.05
N LYS A 120 5.99 10.32 -4.17
CA LYS A 120 7.44 10.29 -4.27
C LYS A 120 8.08 11.29 -3.32
N GLN A 121 7.63 12.55 -3.35
CA GLN A 121 8.10 13.60 -2.43
C GLN A 121 7.97 13.19 -0.96
N LYS A 122 6.84 12.56 -0.60
CA LYS A 122 6.64 12.09 0.77
C LYS A 122 7.59 10.96 1.17
N GLU A 123 7.91 10.04 0.25
CA GLU A 123 8.90 8.99 0.50
C GLU A 123 10.34 9.55 0.57
N GLU A 124 10.61 10.74 0.05
CA GLU A 124 11.89 11.47 0.21
C GLU A 124 11.96 12.26 1.54
N GLU A 125 10.84 12.80 2.03
CA GLU A 125 10.78 13.51 3.32
C GLU A 125 10.81 12.56 4.55
N GLU A 126 10.13 11.41 4.49
CA GLU A 126 10.11 10.44 5.60
C GLU A 126 11.49 9.84 5.99
N PRO A 127 12.46 9.60 5.08
CA PRO A 127 13.81 9.18 5.48
C PRO A 127 14.57 10.32 6.18
N GLU A 128 14.37 11.59 5.83
CA GLU A 128 15.02 12.71 6.50
C GLU A 128 14.53 12.87 7.95
N GLU A 129 13.22 12.84 8.18
CA GLU A 129 12.64 12.93 9.53
C GLU A 129 13.06 11.75 10.41
N LYS A 130 13.08 10.51 9.87
CA LYS A 130 13.52 9.32 10.60
C LYS A 130 15.03 9.33 10.89
N ASN A 131 15.85 9.87 10.00
CA ASN A 131 17.29 10.04 10.23
C ASN A 131 17.57 11.10 11.31
N LEU A 132 16.80 12.20 11.33
CA LEU A 132 16.84 13.22 12.37
C LEU A 132 16.34 12.70 13.74
N GLU A 133 15.29 11.88 13.78
CA GLU A 133 14.77 11.25 15.01
C GLU A 133 15.73 10.18 15.57
N LYS A 134 16.31 9.33 14.71
CA LYS A 134 17.37 8.38 15.13
C LYS A 134 18.59 9.09 15.70
N GLY A 135 19.03 10.21 15.08
CA GLY A 135 20.12 11.03 15.60
C GLY A 135 19.82 11.71 16.94
N LYS A 136 18.55 12.08 17.19
CA LYS A 136 18.09 12.63 18.48
C LYS A 136 18.00 11.56 19.57
N ASN A 137 17.56 10.34 19.26
CA ASN A 137 17.54 9.23 20.21
C ASN A 137 18.95 8.75 20.58
N GLN A 138 19.88 8.65 19.61
CA GLN A 138 21.28 8.35 19.91
C GLN A 138 21.97 9.43 20.75
N LYS A 139 21.63 10.72 20.57
CA LYS A 139 22.10 11.82 21.44
C LYS A 139 21.49 11.79 22.84
N LYS A 140 20.24 11.34 22.99
CA LYS A 140 19.59 11.15 24.29
C LYS A 140 20.20 9.97 25.04
N GLU A 141 20.41 8.83 24.39
CA GLU A 141 21.07 7.66 25.00
C GLU A 141 22.51 7.99 25.44
N LYS A 142 23.30 8.68 24.59
CA LYS A 142 24.66 9.14 24.96
C LYS A 142 24.69 10.21 26.06
N ARG A 143 23.60 10.97 26.28
CA ARG A 143 23.48 11.94 27.39
C ARG A 143 23.00 11.31 28.69
N VAL A 144 22.41 10.11 28.64
CA VAL A 144 21.95 9.36 29.83
C VAL A 144 23.05 8.45 30.37
N THR A 145 23.96 7.96 29.54
CA THR A 145 25.10 7.13 29.99
C THR A 145 26.26 7.96 30.57
N LYS A 146 26.53 9.16 30.04
CA LYS A 146 27.65 10.01 30.49
C LYS A 146 27.55 10.67 31.89
N PRO A 147 26.39 10.93 32.52
CA PRO A 147 26.36 11.63 33.82
C PRO A 147 26.49 10.71 35.05
N VAL A 148 26.54 9.38 34.87
CA VAL A 148 26.60 8.42 35.99
C VAL A 148 28.02 7.91 36.22
N GLU A 149 28.84 7.78 35.17
CA GLU A 149 30.23 7.30 35.30
C GLU A 149 31.16 8.35 35.93
N GLU A 150 30.99 9.65 35.66
CA GLU A 150 31.82 10.72 36.29
C GLU A 150 31.55 10.93 37.79
N LYS A 151 30.47 10.37 38.34
CA LYS A 151 30.15 10.48 39.79
C LYS A 151 30.61 9.31 40.64
N MET A 152 31.14 8.24 40.05
CA MET A 152 31.67 7.08 40.79
C MET A 152 33.20 7.09 40.91
N GLU A 153 33.90 7.96 40.17
CA GLU A 153 35.37 8.09 40.26
C GLU A 153 35.85 9.20 41.23
N GLU A 154 34.96 10.08 41.71
CA GLU A 154 35.32 11.12 42.70
C GLU A 154 35.21 10.67 44.18
N GLU A 155 34.78 9.43 44.48
CA GLU A 155 34.59 8.92 45.86
C GLU A 155 35.57 7.79 46.28
N LYS A 156 36.82 7.77 45.81
CA LYS A 156 37.85 6.84 46.31
C LYS A 156 39.14 7.51 46.76
#